data_AF-A0A4Q0PBP7-F1
#
_entry.id   AF-A0A4Q0PBP7-F1
#
_cell.length_a   1.000
_cell.length_b   1.000
_cell.length_c   1.000
_cell.angle_alpha   90.00
_cell.angle_beta   90.00
_cell.angle_gamma   90.00
#
_symmetry.space_group_name_H-M   'P 1'
#
loop_
_entity.id
_entity.type
_entity.pdbx_description
1 polymer ?
#
loop_
_entity_poly.entity_id
_entity_poly.type
_entity_poly.pdbx_seq_one_letter_code
_entity_poly.pdbx_strand_id
1 'polypeptide(L)'
;MKNIIILLVLGLSFSLNAQKKDRHEHIKALKVPFLTEELELTPAEAEKFWPIYNVYDNAMNDLRIRERALFQEKFSESGSKNNLSEKESEKLMTEYKDIIKRKYQLESELMDDLAKKLPASKMVFLPEAEHKFGKKLWEEYKKRKNNK
;
A
#
# COMPACT_ATOMS: atom_id res chain seq x y z
N MET A 1 -1.42 2.44 -45.00
CA MET A 1 -2.29 3.06 -43.97
C MET A 1 -2.89 2.07 -42.97
N LYS A 2 -3.30 0.86 -43.40
CA LYS A 2 -3.83 -0.20 -42.51
C LYS A 2 -2.86 -0.63 -41.39
N ASN A 3 -1.55 -0.60 -41.65
CA ASN A 3 -0.51 -0.98 -40.67
C ASN A 3 -0.21 0.14 -39.64
N ILE A 4 -0.52 1.40 -39.97
CA ILE A 4 -0.33 2.55 -39.05
C ILE A 4 -1.45 2.57 -38.00
N ILE A 5 -2.68 2.21 -38.41
CA ILE A 5 -3.83 2.10 -37.50
C ILE A 5 -3.60 0.99 -36.46
N ILE A 6 -3.00 -0.13 -36.86
CA ILE A 6 -2.67 -1.24 -35.95
C ILE A 6 -1.61 -0.81 -34.90
N LEU A 7 -0.60 -0.03 -35.31
CA LEU A 7 0.43 0.52 -34.41
C LEU A 7 -0.15 1.54 -33.41
N LEU A 8 -1.11 2.36 -33.83
CA LEU A 8 -1.78 3.36 -32.99
C LEU A 8 -2.71 2.72 -31.94
N VAL A 9 -3.40 1.63 -32.30
CA VAL A 9 -4.27 0.86 -31.40
C VAL A 9 -3.47 0.05 -30.37
N LEU A 10 -2.31 -0.49 -30.76
CA LEU A 10 -1.38 -1.16 -29.84
C LEU A 10 -0.77 -0.18 -28.82
N GLY A 11 -0.42 1.04 -29.23
CA GLY A 11 0.13 2.06 -28.32
C GLY A 11 -0.86 2.55 -27.25
N LEU A 12 -2.15 2.67 -27.59
CA LEU A 12 -3.19 3.08 -26.64
C LEU A 12 -3.45 2.05 -25.53
N SER A 13 -3.25 0.77 -25.82
CA SER A 13 -3.50 -0.32 -24.86
C SER A 13 -2.41 -0.41 -23.77
N PHE A 14 -1.18 0.00 -24.07
CA PHE A 14 -0.09 0.07 -23.09
C PHE A 14 -0.26 1.24 -22.10
N SER A 15 -0.86 2.35 -22.52
CA SER A 15 -1.04 3.55 -21.71
C SER A 15 -2.01 3.37 -20.54
N LEU A 16 -3.02 2.49 -20.67
CA LEU A 16 -4.02 2.27 -19.62
C LEU A 16 -3.49 1.44 -18.44
N ASN A 17 -2.57 0.51 -18.68
CA ASN A 17 -1.93 -0.28 -17.62
C ASN A 17 -0.76 0.48 -16.94
N ALA A 18 -0.15 1.45 -17.63
CA ALA A 18 0.89 2.30 -17.07
C ALA A 18 0.38 3.25 -15.97
N GLN A 19 -0.85 3.79 -16.10
CA GLN A 19 -1.39 4.77 -15.15
C GLN A 19 -1.54 4.27 -13.70
N LYS A 20 -1.85 2.98 -13.47
CA LYS A 20 -1.97 2.43 -12.11
C LYS A 20 -0.62 2.12 -11.48
N LYS A 21 0.33 1.60 -12.26
CA LYS A 21 1.69 1.29 -11.82
C LYS A 21 2.43 2.58 -11.42
N ASP A 22 2.29 3.63 -12.21
CA ASP A 22 2.88 4.94 -11.99
C ASP A 22 2.47 5.56 -10.64
N ARG A 23 1.19 5.44 -10.26
CA ARG A 23 0.70 5.96 -8.97
C ARG A 23 1.32 5.32 -7.75
N HIS A 24 1.49 3.99 -7.76
CA HIS A 24 2.07 3.26 -6.63
C HIS A 24 3.56 3.55 -6.49
N GLU A 25 4.28 3.54 -7.61
CA GLU A 25 5.71 3.87 -7.67
C GLU A 25 5.95 5.33 -7.24
N HIS A 26 5.09 6.26 -7.66
CA HIS A 26 5.14 7.65 -7.22
C HIS A 26 4.95 7.78 -5.70
N ILE A 27 3.98 7.07 -5.11
CA ILE A 27 3.77 7.07 -3.65
C ILE A 27 5.00 6.50 -2.93
N LYS A 28 5.59 5.40 -3.41
CA LYS A 28 6.83 4.84 -2.85
C LYS A 28 7.99 5.84 -2.93
N ALA A 29 8.16 6.50 -4.07
CA ALA A 29 9.19 7.51 -4.25
C ALA A 29 9.04 8.71 -3.28
N LEU A 30 7.80 9.12 -2.96
CA LEU A 30 7.54 10.14 -1.94
C LEU A 30 7.76 9.66 -0.51
N LYS A 31 7.53 8.36 -0.25
CA LYS A 31 7.68 7.74 1.07
C LYS A 31 9.14 7.68 1.51
N VAL A 32 10.05 7.45 0.57
CA VAL A 32 11.50 7.33 0.85
C VAL A 32 12.09 8.56 1.56
N PRO A 33 12.08 9.77 0.96
CA PRO A 33 12.62 10.94 1.62
C PRO A 33 11.85 11.29 2.90
N PHE A 34 10.53 11.09 2.91
CA PHE A 34 9.71 11.38 4.08
C PHE A 34 10.10 10.55 5.31
N LEU A 35 10.17 9.22 5.18
CA LEU A 35 10.54 8.35 6.31
C LEU A 35 12.01 8.53 6.71
N THR A 36 12.90 8.80 5.74
CA THR A 36 14.31 9.07 6.04
C THR A 36 14.47 10.31 6.91
N GLU A 37 13.72 11.37 6.60
CA GLU A 37 13.70 12.62 7.38
C GLU A 37 13.03 12.43 8.75
N GLU A 38 11.82 11.87 8.78
CA GLU A 38 11.02 11.74 10.02
C GLU A 38 11.67 10.80 11.05
N LEU A 39 12.43 9.80 10.60
CA LEU A 39 13.17 8.88 11.47
C LEU A 39 14.63 9.29 11.67
N GLU A 40 15.05 10.42 11.09
CA GLU A 40 16.42 10.94 11.16
C GLU A 40 17.48 9.88 10.77
N LEU A 41 17.23 9.13 9.69
CA LEU A 41 18.14 8.06 9.27
C LEU A 41 19.40 8.65 8.66
N THR A 42 20.56 8.26 9.19
CA THR A 42 21.84 8.48 8.51
C THR A 42 21.92 7.63 7.24
N PRO A 43 22.80 7.96 6.26
CA PRO A 43 22.96 7.15 5.06
C PRO A 43 23.22 5.66 5.35
N ALA A 44 24.07 5.36 6.34
CA ALA A 44 24.40 3.99 6.75
C ALA A 44 23.23 3.27 7.43
N GLU A 45 22.33 3.98 8.11
CA GLU A 45 21.10 3.42 8.67
C GLU A 45 20.06 3.19 7.58
N ALA A 46 19.89 4.14 6.65
CA ALA A 46 18.96 4.03 5.54
C ALA A 46 19.28 2.82 4.65
N GLU A 47 20.56 2.56 4.36
CA GLU A 47 21.01 1.37 3.61
C GLU A 47 20.58 0.05 4.25
N LYS A 48 20.47 0.00 5.59
CA LYS A 48 20.01 -1.19 6.33
C LYS A 48 18.48 -1.22 6.48
N PHE A 49 17.85 -0.05 6.62
CA PHE A 49 16.41 0.10 6.81
C PHE A 49 15.63 -0.36 5.57
N TRP A 50 15.98 0.16 4.39
CA TRP A 50 15.17 -0.03 3.19
C TRP A 50 14.99 -1.49 2.76
N PRO A 51 16.01 -2.37 2.79
CA PRO A 51 15.83 -3.78 2.47
C PRO A 51 14.81 -4.48 3.37
N ILE A 52 14.86 -4.23 4.69
CA ILE A 52 13.93 -4.81 5.67
C ILE A 52 12.52 -4.27 5.44
N TYR A 53 12.42 -2.95 5.35
CA TYR A 53 11.16 -2.26 5.20
C TYR A 53 10.44 -2.60 3.88
N ASN A 54 11.19 -2.75 2.77
CA ASN A 54 10.62 -3.11 1.47
C ASN A 54 10.01 -4.52 1.45
N VAL A 55 10.61 -5.48 2.17
CA VAL A 55 10.05 -6.83 2.31
C VAL A 55 8.70 -6.76 3.03
N TYR A 56 8.65 -6.04 4.15
CA TYR A 56 7.42 -5.78 4.89
C TYR A 56 6.37 -5.05 4.03
N ASP A 57 6.72 -3.94 3.39
CA ASP A 57 5.79 -3.09 2.64
C ASP A 57 5.15 -3.86 1.48
N ASN A 58 5.92 -4.70 0.79
CA ASN A 58 5.39 -5.57 -0.26
C ASN A 58 4.41 -6.61 0.30
N ALA A 59 4.78 -7.33 1.36
CA ALA A 59 3.91 -8.34 1.97
C ALA A 59 2.62 -7.72 2.55
N MET A 60 2.74 -6.55 3.18
CA MET A 60 1.61 -5.78 3.70
C MET A 60 0.71 -5.28 2.55
N ASN A 61 1.29 -4.84 1.43
CA ASN A 61 0.54 -4.44 0.24
C ASN A 61 -0.27 -5.62 -0.35
N ASP A 62 0.30 -6.82 -0.41
CA ASP A 62 -0.41 -8.01 -0.89
C ASP A 62 -1.62 -8.35 0.00
N LEU A 63 -1.49 -8.20 1.33
CA LEU A 63 -2.60 -8.35 2.27
C LEU A 63 -3.67 -7.27 2.07
N ARG A 64 -3.29 -6.01 1.84
CA ARG A 64 -4.23 -4.92 1.53
C ARG A 64 -4.98 -5.17 0.22
N ILE A 65 -4.32 -5.71 -0.80
CA ILE A 65 -4.96 -6.10 -2.06
C ILE A 65 -5.95 -7.23 -1.83
N ARG A 66 -5.54 -8.27 -1.08
CA ARG A 66 -6.42 -9.41 -0.72
C ARG A 66 -7.65 -8.94 0.06
N GLU A 67 -7.46 -8.10 1.07
CA GLU A 67 -8.53 -7.52 1.88
C GLU A 67 -9.50 -6.72 1.02
N ARG A 68 -8.99 -5.88 0.11
CA ARG A 68 -9.83 -5.12 -0.80
C ARG A 68 -10.64 -6.04 -1.71
N ALA A 69 -10.01 -7.07 -2.27
CA ALA A 69 -10.67 -8.04 -3.14
C ALA A 69 -11.77 -8.81 -2.40
N LEU A 70 -11.56 -9.11 -1.12
CA LEU A 70 -12.54 -9.81 -0.27
C LEU A 70 -13.90 -9.11 -0.23
N PHE A 71 -13.90 -7.78 -0.26
CA PHE A 71 -15.11 -6.96 -0.16
C PHE A 71 -15.57 -6.34 -1.49
N GLN A 72 -14.71 -6.28 -2.52
CA GLN A 72 -15.00 -5.56 -3.76
C GLN A 72 -16.29 -6.02 -4.46
N GLU A 73 -16.56 -7.33 -4.46
CA GLU A 73 -17.77 -7.92 -5.08
C GLU A 73 -18.98 -7.99 -4.13
N LYS A 74 -18.81 -7.54 -2.88
CA LYS A 74 -19.83 -7.65 -1.83
C LYS A 74 -20.64 -6.37 -1.64
N PHE A 75 -20.30 -5.33 -2.40
CA PHE A 75 -21.06 -4.11 -2.52
C PHE A 75 -21.58 -3.97 -3.95
N SER A 76 -22.82 -3.48 -4.09
CA SER A 76 -23.37 -3.08 -5.37
C SER A 76 -22.65 -1.85 -5.92
N GLU A 77 -22.87 -1.52 -7.18
CA GLU A 77 -22.36 -0.28 -7.79
C GLU A 77 -22.85 0.99 -7.06
N SER A 78 -24.01 0.92 -6.42
CA SER A 78 -24.56 1.99 -5.56
C SER A 78 -23.95 2.05 -4.16
N GLY A 79 -23.00 1.17 -3.83
CA GLY A 79 -22.37 1.07 -2.51
C GLY A 79 -23.23 0.38 -1.45
N SER A 80 -24.33 -0.24 -1.84
CA SER A 80 -25.22 -1.00 -0.95
C SER A 80 -24.60 -2.38 -0.68
N LYS A 81 -24.75 -2.90 0.54
CA LYS A 81 -24.29 -4.27 0.84
C LYS A 81 -25.16 -5.27 0.08
N ASN A 82 -24.53 -6.23 -0.59
CA ASN A 82 -25.26 -7.35 -1.17
C ASN A 82 -25.78 -8.26 -0.04
N ASN A 83 -26.93 -8.91 -0.26
CA ASN A 83 -27.40 -9.94 0.66
C ASN A 83 -26.42 -11.12 0.61
N LEU A 84 -25.89 -11.50 1.77
CA LEU A 84 -24.99 -12.63 1.94
C LEU A 84 -25.72 -13.73 2.69
N SER A 85 -25.51 -14.99 2.30
CA SER A 85 -25.92 -16.10 3.14
C SER A 85 -25.09 -16.17 4.41
N GLU A 86 -25.59 -16.86 5.44
CA GLU A 86 -24.84 -17.06 6.69
C GLU A 86 -23.50 -17.75 6.43
N LYS A 87 -23.51 -18.80 5.60
CA LYS A 87 -22.29 -19.55 5.23
C LYS A 87 -21.25 -18.69 4.50
N GLU A 88 -21.67 -17.79 3.62
CA GLU A 88 -20.76 -16.84 2.96
C GLU A 88 -20.20 -15.82 3.96
N SER A 89 -21.04 -15.37 4.91
CA SER A 89 -20.64 -14.44 5.96
C SER A 89 -19.60 -15.06 6.89
N GLU A 90 -19.78 -16.32 7.31
CA GLU A 90 -18.81 -17.07 8.11
C GLU A 90 -17.47 -17.24 7.39
N LYS A 91 -17.51 -17.55 6.08
CA LYS A 91 -16.30 -17.67 5.25
C LYS A 91 -15.56 -16.33 5.17
N LEU A 92 -16.26 -15.24 4.85
CA LEU A 92 -15.68 -13.89 4.78
C LEU A 92 -15.07 -13.48 6.12
N MET A 93 -15.77 -13.76 7.23
CA MET A 93 -15.27 -13.45 8.56
C MET A 93 -14.00 -14.24 8.89
N THR A 94 -13.92 -15.50 8.47
CA THR A 94 -12.74 -16.34 8.65
C THR A 94 -11.55 -15.81 7.85
N GLU A 95 -11.75 -15.50 6.56
CA GLU A 95 -10.70 -14.95 5.70
C GLU A 95 -10.23 -13.56 6.18
N TYR A 96 -11.16 -12.72 6.64
CA TYR A 96 -10.81 -11.40 7.19
C TYR A 96 -9.99 -11.52 8.49
N LYS A 97 -10.36 -12.45 9.38
CA LYS A 97 -9.60 -12.73 10.61
C LYS A 97 -8.17 -13.18 10.31
N ASP A 98 -7.98 -14.03 9.30
CA ASP A 98 -6.65 -14.47 8.86
C ASP A 98 -5.80 -13.28 8.40
N ILE A 99 -6.38 -12.38 7.59
CA ILE A 99 -5.70 -11.17 7.12
C ILE A 99 -5.26 -10.30 8.31
N ILE A 100 -6.15 -10.03 9.27
CA ILE A 100 -5.81 -9.23 10.46
C ILE A 100 -4.63 -9.85 11.21
N LYS A 101 -4.69 -11.17 11.46
CA LYS A 101 -3.64 -11.89 12.17
C LYS A 101 -2.31 -11.78 11.43
N ARG A 102 -2.31 -11.94 10.11
CA ARG A 102 -1.09 -11.87 9.31
C ARG A 102 -0.51 -10.46 9.26
N LYS A 103 -1.35 -9.42 9.19
CA LYS A 103 -0.89 -8.02 9.26
C LYS A 103 -0.17 -7.73 10.56
N TYR A 104 -0.78 -8.10 11.69
CA TYR A 104 -0.17 -7.94 13.01
C TYR A 104 1.16 -8.68 13.13
N GLN A 105 1.23 -9.91 12.61
CA GLN A 105 2.46 -10.68 12.60
C GLN A 105 3.57 -9.98 11.79
N LEU A 106 3.27 -9.47 10.58
CA LEU A 106 4.23 -8.76 9.76
C LEU A 106 4.73 -7.47 10.42
N GLU A 107 3.86 -6.73 11.10
CA GLU A 107 4.23 -5.53 11.86
C GLU A 107 5.17 -5.87 13.02
N SER A 108 4.88 -6.94 13.75
CA SER A 108 5.76 -7.42 14.84
C SER A 108 7.13 -7.85 14.30
N GLU A 109 7.15 -8.67 13.25
CA GLU A 109 8.38 -9.16 12.60
C GLU A 109 9.23 -7.99 12.09
N LEU A 110 8.60 -6.96 11.50
CA LEU A 110 9.29 -5.74 11.09
C LEU A 110 9.99 -5.05 12.26
N MET A 111 9.29 -4.85 13.37
CA MET A 111 9.87 -4.18 14.54
C MET A 111 11.05 -4.96 15.12
N ASP A 112 10.92 -6.29 15.19
CA ASP A 112 11.99 -7.17 15.66
C ASP A 112 13.22 -7.10 14.73
N ASP A 113 13.01 -7.12 13.41
CA ASP A 113 14.10 -7.11 12.43
C ASP A 113 14.81 -5.76 12.35
N LEU A 114 14.05 -4.65 12.47
CA LEU A 114 14.62 -3.31 12.57
C LEU A 114 15.43 -3.15 13.86
N ALA A 115 14.90 -3.58 15.01
CA ALA A 115 15.59 -3.45 16.30
C ALA A 115 16.92 -4.22 16.37
N LYS A 116 17.08 -5.31 15.59
CA LYS A 116 18.34 -6.06 15.48
C LYS A 116 19.45 -5.29 14.75
N LYS A 117 19.11 -4.32 13.90
CA LYS A 117 20.05 -3.68 12.95
C LYS A 117 20.14 -2.16 13.09
N LEU A 118 19.15 -1.53 13.73
CA LEU A 118 18.98 -0.09 13.81
C LEU A 118 18.62 0.34 15.24
N PRO A 119 18.85 1.61 15.61
CA PRO A 119 18.54 2.09 16.94
C PRO A 119 17.04 2.01 17.25
N ALA A 120 16.68 1.26 18.29
CA ALA A 120 15.29 1.11 18.72
C ALA A 120 14.63 2.47 19.06
N SER A 121 15.43 3.43 19.55
CA SER A 121 14.98 4.81 19.82
C SER A 121 14.45 5.54 18.59
N LYS A 122 14.88 5.18 17.38
CA LYS A 122 14.34 5.71 16.13
C LYS A 122 13.20 4.83 15.60
N MET A 123 13.39 3.51 15.61
CA MET A 123 12.45 2.56 15.00
C MET A 123 11.08 2.55 15.67
N VAL A 124 11.01 2.84 16.98
CA VAL A 124 9.75 2.94 17.71
C VAL A 124 8.79 4.00 17.15
N PHE A 125 9.31 5.01 16.44
CA PHE A 125 8.52 6.07 15.83
C PHE A 125 8.05 5.75 14.40
N LEU A 126 8.46 4.60 13.83
CA LEU A 126 8.05 4.20 12.48
C LEU A 126 6.53 4.18 12.28
N PRO A 127 5.69 3.63 13.19
CA PRO A 127 4.24 3.63 13.01
C PRO A 127 3.65 5.04 12.91
N GLU A 128 4.15 5.97 13.73
CA GLU A 128 3.71 7.36 13.71
C GLU A 128 4.17 8.08 12.43
N ALA A 129 5.40 7.81 11.97
CA ALA A 129 5.90 8.32 10.69
C ALA A 129 5.03 7.83 9.51
N GLU A 130 4.66 6.55 9.48
CA GLU A 130 3.74 6.02 8.47
C GLU A 130 2.36 6.67 8.53
N HIS A 131 1.83 6.89 9.74
CA HIS A 131 0.55 7.57 9.93
C HIS A 131 0.58 9.00 9.38
N LYS A 132 1.62 9.78 9.74
CA LYS A 132 1.83 11.15 9.22
C LYS A 132 1.96 11.17 7.70
N PHE A 133 2.69 10.23 7.12
CA PHE A 133 2.80 10.11 5.67
C PHE A 133 1.43 9.89 5.01
N GLY A 134 0.64 8.96 5.54
CA GLY A 134 -0.72 8.68 5.05
C GLY A 134 -1.63 9.92 5.14
N LYS A 135 -1.57 10.65 6.25
CA LYS A 135 -2.32 11.90 6.44
C LYS A 135 -1.91 12.95 5.39
N LYS A 136 -0.60 13.14 5.18
CA LYS A 136 -0.08 14.07 4.16
C LYS A 136 -0.56 13.71 2.75
N LEU A 137 -0.52 12.43 2.38
CA LEU A 137 -1.05 11.99 1.08
C LEU A 137 -2.54 12.29 0.91
N TRP A 138 -3.33 12.11 1.98
CA TRP A 138 -4.75 12.40 1.95
C TRP A 138 -5.05 13.88 1.80
N GLU A 139 -4.32 14.74 2.52
CA GLU A 139 -4.44 16.20 2.41
C GLU A 139 -4.10 16.68 1.00
N GLU A 140 -3.01 16.17 0.41
CA GLU A 140 -2.62 16.48 -0.97
C GLU A 140 -3.66 15.99 -1.99
N TYR A 141 -4.24 14.81 -1.78
CA TYR A 141 -5.33 14.31 -2.61
C TYR A 141 -6.56 15.22 -2.55
N LYS A 142 -6.96 15.69 -1.36
CA LYS A 142 -8.08 16.63 -1.17
C LYS A 142 -7.83 17.98 -1.87
N LYS A 143 -6.65 18.57 -1.71
CA LYS A 143 -6.29 19.85 -2.36
C LYS A 143 -6.43 19.76 -3.88
N ARG A 144 -5.91 18.68 -4.48
CA ARG A 144 -6.01 18.45 -5.94
C ARG A 144 -7.44 18.27 -6.43
N LYS A 145 -8.33 17.73 -5.60
CA LYS A 145 -9.76 17.58 -5.93
C LYS A 145 -10.51 18.91 -5.85
N ASN A 146 -10.18 19.76 -4.87
CA ASN A 146 -10.85 21.06 -4.67
C ASN A 146 -10.37 22.14 -5.64
N ASN A 147 -9.17 22.00 -6.21
CA ASN A 147 -8.60 22.91 -7.21
C ASN A 147 -8.97 22.52 -8.66
N LYS A 148 -9.90 21.59 -8.85
CA LYS A 148 -10.50 21.21 -10.14
C LYS A 148 -11.96 21.61 -10.15
#